data_AF-A0A9W8N3X2-F1
#
_entry.id   AF-A0A9W8N3X2-F1
#
_cell.length_a   1.000
_cell.length_b   1.000
_cell.length_c   1.000
_cell.angle_alpha   90.00
_cell.angle_beta   90.00
_cell.angle_gamma   90.00
#
_symmetry.space_group_name_H-M   'P 1'
#
loop_
_entity.id
_entity.type
_entity.pdbx_description
1 polymer ?
#
loop_
_entity_poly.entity_id
_entity_poly.type
_entity_poly.pdbx_seq_one_letter_code
_entity_poly.pdbx_strand_id
1 'polypeptide(L)'
;MKSALLLLLAPIAALAAPADLSERQAADSINTLIQAKGKKYYGSCADQSRLSTGKSAAVIQADFGQVTPENSMKVTTYLSNTRTS
;
A
#
# COMPACT_ATOMS: atom_id res chain seq x y z
N MET A 1 -18.24 24.78 -44.49
CA MET A 1 -16.89 24.71 -43.86
C MET A 1 -16.98 24.77 -42.32
N LYS A 2 -17.83 23.95 -41.68
CA LYS A 2 -17.97 23.92 -40.20
C LYS A 2 -17.98 22.49 -39.66
N SER A 3 -18.37 21.49 -40.48
CA SER A 3 -18.33 20.08 -40.08
C SER A 3 -16.95 19.40 -40.18
N ALA A 4 -16.04 19.89 -41.03
CA ALA A 4 -14.71 19.29 -41.17
C ALA A 4 -13.82 19.53 -39.94
N LEU A 5 -14.05 20.64 -39.21
CA LEU A 5 -13.29 21.00 -38.01
C LEU A 5 -13.70 20.17 -36.78
N LEU A 6 -14.94 19.68 -36.74
CA LEU A 6 -15.44 18.84 -35.65
C LEU A 6 -14.91 17.40 -35.72
N LEU A 7 -14.63 16.88 -36.91
CA LEU A 7 -14.06 15.54 -37.12
C LEU A 7 -12.56 15.46 -36.77
N LEU A 8 -11.84 16.59 -36.83
CA LEU A 8 -10.42 16.69 -36.45
C LEU A 8 -10.22 16.84 -34.93
N LEU A 9 -11.27 17.13 -34.15
CA LEU A 9 -11.21 17.27 -32.69
C LEU A 9 -11.49 15.96 -31.94
N ALA A 10 -12.11 14.97 -32.59
CA ALA A 10 -12.45 13.68 -32.00
C ALA A 10 -11.22 12.85 -31.51
N PRO A 11 -10.06 12.84 -32.19
CA PRO A 11 -8.89 12.07 -31.72
C PRO A 11 -8.23 12.70 -30.49
N ILE A 12 -8.36 14.02 -30.32
CA ILE A 12 -7.76 14.77 -29.21
C ILE A 12 -8.57 14.56 -27.92
N ALA A 13 -9.90 14.45 -28.03
CA ALA A 13 -10.76 14.15 -26.88
C ALA A 13 -10.56 12.73 -26.34
N ALA A 14 -10.20 11.76 -27.19
CA ALA A 14 -9.92 10.37 -26.76
C ALA A 14 -8.63 10.23 -25.94
N LEU A 15 -7.65 11.13 -26.12
CA LEU A 15 -6.40 11.16 -25.35
C LEU A 15 -6.55 11.89 -24.00
N ALA A 16 -7.65 12.62 -23.81
CA ALA A 16 -7.99 13.32 -22.56
C ALA A 16 -8.92 12.50 -21.66
N ALA A 17 -9.18 11.23 -21.98
CA ALA A 17 -9.84 10.32 -21.05
C ALA A 17 -8.98 10.22 -19.78
N PRO A 18 -9.55 10.42 -18.58
CA PRO A 18 -8.80 10.21 -17.35
C PRO A 18 -8.33 8.76 -17.35
N ALA A 19 -7.01 8.55 -17.39
CA ALA A 19 -6.45 7.25 -17.10
C ALA A 19 -6.90 6.92 -15.67
N ASP A 20 -7.73 5.88 -15.54
CA ASP A 20 -8.10 5.34 -14.24
C ASP A 20 -6.81 4.76 -13.66
N LEU A 21 -6.09 5.58 -12.89
CA LEU A 21 -4.92 5.18 -12.12
C LEU A 21 -5.45 4.35 -10.94
N SER A 22 -6.04 3.20 -11.25
CA SER A 22 -6.39 2.22 -10.23
C SER A 22 -5.09 1.85 -9.54
N GLU A 23 -5.00 2.12 -8.24
CA GLU A 23 -3.88 1.64 -7.45
C GLU A 23 -3.76 0.14 -7.66
N ARG A 24 -2.61 -0.32 -8.13
CA ARG A 24 -2.34 -1.74 -8.34
C ARG A 24 -2.27 -2.41 -6.98
N GLN A 25 -3.42 -2.77 -6.44
CA GLN A 25 -3.52 -3.65 -5.30
C GLN A 25 -3.21 -5.06 -5.78
N ALA A 26 -2.38 -5.81 -5.05
CA ALA A 26 -2.14 -7.20 -5.38
C ALA A 26 -3.50 -7.93 -5.36
N ALA A 27 -3.86 -8.58 -6.46
CA ALA A 27 -5.14 -9.29 -6.55
C ALA A 27 -5.24 -10.39 -5.49
N ASP A 28 -4.09 -10.95 -5.11
CA ASP A 28 -3.93 -11.95 -4.07
C ASP A 28 -2.87 -11.51 -3.04
N SER A 29 -3.16 -11.78 -1.76
CA SER A 29 -2.23 -11.53 -0.65
C SER A 29 -0.93 -12.32 -0.80
N ILE A 30 0.22 -11.64 -0.77
CA ILE A 30 1.53 -12.32 -0.87
C ILE A 30 1.74 -13.30 0.29
N ASN A 31 1.24 -12.98 1.49
CA ASN A 31 1.29 -13.90 2.62
C ASN A 31 0.51 -15.19 2.35
N THR A 32 -0.65 -15.12 1.71
CA THR A 32 -1.42 -16.31 1.31
C THR A 32 -0.65 -17.15 0.29
N LEU A 33 -0.05 -16.51 -0.71
CA LEU A 33 0.76 -17.20 -1.73
C LEU A 33 1.98 -17.91 -1.11
N ILE A 34 2.65 -17.26 -0.16
CA ILE A 34 3.82 -17.82 0.53
C ILE A 34 3.43 -18.96 1.47
N GLN A 35 2.29 -18.85 2.16
CA GLN A 35 1.74 -19.95 2.96
C GLN A 35 1.35 -21.16 2.11
N ALA A 36 0.77 -20.94 0.92
CA ALA A 36 0.47 -22.01 -0.02
C ALA A 36 1.73 -22.77 -0.50
N LYS A 37 2.92 -22.19 -0.36
CA LYS A 37 4.22 -22.85 -0.60
C LYS A 37 4.81 -23.53 0.65
N GLY A 38 4.04 -23.65 1.74
CA GLY A 38 4.44 -24.34 2.97
C GLY A 38 5.27 -23.49 3.93
N LYS A 39 5.31 -22.16 3.76
CA LYS A 39 5.95 -21.25 4.73
C LYS A 39 4.94 -20.78 5.77
N LYS A 40 5.41 -20.28 6.91
CA LYS A 40 4.54 -19.83 8.02
C LYS A 40 3.89 -18.48 7.76
N TYR A 41 4.66 -17.52 7.27
CA TYR A 41 4.18 -16.17 7.00
C TYR A 41 5.10 -15.44 6.02
N TYR A 42 4.56 -14.39 5.42
CA TYR A 42 5.32 -13.29 4.83
C TYR A 42 4.99 -12.02 5.62
N GLY A 43 5.99 -11.37 6.20
CA GLY A 43 5.83 -10.29 7.17
C GLY A 43 6.52 -8.99 6.76
N SER A 44 6.15 -7.90 7.44
CA SER A 44 6.74 -6.57 7.26
C SER A 44 7.15 -5.96 8.61
N CYS A 45 8.01 -4.94 8.62
CA CYS A 45 8.23 -4.13 9.81
C CYS A 45 7.30 -2.92 9.83
N ALA A 46 6.75 -2.60 11.00
CA ALA A 46 5.98 -1.37 11.19
C ALA A 46 5.92 -1.02 12.68
N ASP A 47 5.82 0.28 12.95
CA ASP A 47 5.50 0.85 14.25
C ASP A 47 4.20 1.67 14.19
N GLN A 48 3.72 2.13 15.34
CA GLN A 48 2.49 2.92 15.47
C GLN A 48 2.40 4.07 14.45
N SER A 49 3.50 4.80 14.22
CA SER A 49 3.53 5.93 13.28
C SER A 49 3.26 5.51 11.83
N ARG A 50 3.70 4.31 11.44
CA ARG A 50 3.43 3.74 10.11
C ARG A 50 2.02 3.16 10.05
N LEU A 51 1.54 2.56 11.12
CA LEU A 51 0.19 1.99 11.20
C LEU A 51 -0.92 3.04 11.29
N SER A 52 -0.61 4.25 11.76
CA SER A 52 -1.59 5.33 11.89
C SER A 52 -1.62 6.31 10.71
N THR A 53 -0.77 6.11 9.69
CA THR A 53 -0.57 7.10 8.62
C THR A 53 -0.86 6.52 7.25
N GLY A 54 -1.64 7.25 6.44
CA GLY A 54 -1.89 6.92 5.04
C GLY A 54 -2.56 5.56 4.84
N LYS A 55 -2.13 4.82 3.81
CA LYS A 55 -2.69 3.51 3.43
C LYS A 55 -1.89 2.31 3.98
N SER A 56 -0.82 2.57 4.74
CA SER A 56 0.11 1.52 5.18
C SER A 56 -0.56 0.43 6.01
N ALA A 57 -1.49 0.77 6.91
CA ALA A 57 -2.24 -0.23 7.67
C ALA A 57 -3.10 -1.13 6.77
N ALA A 58 -3.79 -0.56 5.79
CA ALA A 58 -4.62 -1.32 4.87
C ALA A 58 -3.79 -2.29 4.02
N VAL A 59 -2.64 -1.85 3.52
CA VAL A 59 -1.69 -2.70 2.77
C VAL A 59 -1.12 -3.81 3.66
N ILE A 60 -0.68 -3.47 4.89
CA ILE A 60 -0.15 -4.46 5.82
C ILE A 60 -1.18 -5.54 6.16
N GLN A 61 -2.44 -5.15 6.37
CA GLN A 61 -3.54 -6.08 6.64
C GLN A 61 -3.89 -6.95 5.43
N ALA A 62 -3.87 -6.39 4.22
CA ALA A 62 -4.20 -7.13 3.01
C ALA A 62 -3.11 -8.15 2.63
N ASP A 63 -1.84 -7.77 2.75
CA ASP A 63 -0.74 -8.49 2.11
C ASP A 63 0.18 -9.26 3.07
N PHE A 64 0.22 -8.92 4.36
CA PHE A 64 1.21 -9.45 5.31
C PHE A 64 0.57 -10.18 6.49
N GLY A 65 1.17 -11.31 6.88
CA GLY A 65 0.69 -12.16 7.98
C GLY A 65 1.40 -11.94 9.31
N GLN A 66 2.41 -11.08 9.37
CA GLN A 66 3.21 -10.83 10.55
C GLN A 66 3.81 -9.43 10.52
N VAL A 67 3.92 -8.80 11.70
CA VAL A 67 4.55 -7.49 11.87
C VAL A 67 5.64 -7.55 12.94
N THR A 68 6.82 -7.04 12.62
CA THR A 68 7.91 -6.84 13.58
C THR A 68 8.06 -5.35 13.90
N PRO A 69 8.07 -4.96 15.19
CA PRO A 69 8.24 -3.56 15.57
C PRO A 69 9.60 -3.00 15.11
N GLU A 70 9.57 -1.86 14.43
CA GLU A 70 10.76 -1.27 13.79
C GLU A 70 11.72 -0.69 14.84
N ASN A 71 11.18 0.01 15.85
CA ASN A 71 11.92 0.76 16.86
C ASN A 71 11.30 0.71 18.26
N SER A 72 9.98 0.50 18.39
CA SER A 72 9.29 0.59 19.69
C SER A 72 9.73 -0.44 20.72
N MET A 73 10.27 -1.59 20.29
CA MET A 73 10.80 -2.63 21.17
C MET A 73 12.33 -2.59 21.37
N LYS A 74 13.03 -1.62 20.78
CA LYS A 74 14.47 -1.46 21.04
C LYS A 74 14.68 -1.01 22.49
N VAL A 75 15.77 -1.48 23.10
CA VAL A 75 16.05 -1.24 24.54
C VAL A 75 16.03 0.24 24.91
N THR A 76 16.56 1.11 24.03
CA THR A 76 16.57 2.56 24.22
C THR A 76 15.15 3.13 24.30
N THR A 77 14.25 2.69 23.41
CA THR A 77 12.85 3.14 23.38
C THR A 77 12.06 2.57 24.55
N TYR A 78 12.20 1.27 24.81
CA TYR A 78 11.47 0.57 25.87
C TYR A 78 11.77 1.15 27.27
N LEU A 79 13.06 1.37 27.57
CA LEU A 79 13.46 1.94 28.85
C LEU A 79 13.10 3.42 29.01
N SER A 80 13.07 4.20 27.91
CA SER A 80 12.67 5.61 27.98
C SER A 80 11.18 5.78 28.32
N ASN A 81 10.31 4.94 27.74
CA ASN A 81 8.87 5.00 27.97
C ASN A 81 8.46 4.48 29.37
N THR A 82 9.20 3.52 29.91
CA THR A 82 8.93 2.92 31.24
C THR A 82 9.51 3.70 32.42
N ARG A 83 10.51 4.55 32.18
CA ARG A 83 11.12 5.41 33.22
C ARG A 83 10.43 6.76 33.38
N THR A 84 9.46 7.07 32.50
CA THR A 84 8.71 8.33 32.48
C THR A 84 7.25 8.18 32.91
N SER A 85 6.82 6.95 33.26
CA SER A 85 5.50 6.63 33.82
C SER A 85 5.56 6.38 35.32
#